data_AF-A0A1N6RZR4-F1
#
_entry.id   AF-A0A1N6RZR4-F1
#
_cell.length_a   1.000
_cell.length_b   1.000
_cell.length_c   1.000
_cell.angle_alpha   90.00
_cell.angle_beta   90.00
_cell.angle_gamma   90.00
#
_symmetry.space_group_name_H-M   'P 1'
#
loop_
_entity.id
_entity.type
_entity.pdbx_description
1 polymer ?
#
loop_
_entity_poly.entity_id
_entity_poly.type
_entity_poly.pdbx_seq_one_letter_code
_entity_poly.pdbx_strand_id
1 'polypeptide(L)'
;MQIIEHSIIGTRSAVVRLRRPGSELQFVLFPMLHVASPQFYAAVTERLRRCDVLVVEGVSGRSVLGWAVTLTYRVMPANKRSGLVVDNIPYRSLGVELINPDVTAAEFAQDWRAMPLRYRILLWCAVPFVAAAQFLGGRKTLLSPEVEVNDLPSARDELYADDEFTEHMERTLGGTRDERLLAALSELIRTRAAEPIDVAIVYGAGHAPAILRGLLDRHGYRPRTGEWLTVLEA
;
A
#
# COMPACT_ATOMS: atom_id res chain seq x y z
N MET A 1 12.15 6.04 -9.40
CA MET A 1 12.58 4.92 -8.53
C MET A 1 11.61 3.77 -8.73
N GLN A 2 12.09 2.52 -8.81
CA GLN A 2 11.22 1.32 -8.80
C GLN A 2 10.82 1.00 -7.36
N ILE A 3 9.52 0.79 -7.13
CA ILE A 3 8.93 0.53 -5.81
C ILE A 3 8.56 -0.96 -5.71
N ILE A 4 7.82 -1.45 -6.70
CA ILE A 4 7.61 -2.88 -6.94
C ILE A 4 8.26 -3.22 -8.26
N GLU A 5 9.09 -4.27 -8.27
CA GLU A 5 9.84 -4.71 -9.42
C GLU A 5 9.43 -6.15 -9.78
N HIS A 6 9.26 -6.38 -11.08
CA HIS A 6 9.20 -7.72 -11.66
C HIS A 6 10.52 -8.05 -12.35
N SER A 7 11.03 -9.26 -12.16
CA SER A 7 12.26 -9.74 -12.80
C SER A 7 12.27 -11.25 -12.99
N ILE A 8 13.33 -11.78 -13.60
CA ILE A 8 13.52 -13.23 -13.79
C ILE A 8 13.56 -14.04 -12.48
N ILE A 9 13.89 -13.40 -11.35
CA ILE A 9 13.90 -14.05 -10.03
C ILE A 9 12.56 -13.93 -9.29
N GLY A 10 11.57 -13.31 -9.92
CA GLY A 10 10.24 -13.06 -9.36
C GLY A 10 10.00 -11.59 -9.05
N THR A 11 9.07 -11.35 -8.13
CA THR A 11 8.57 -10.01 -7.78
C THR A 11 9.10 -9.58 -6.43
N ARG A 12 9.53 -8.32 -6.35
CA ARG A 12 10.20 -7.74 -5.19
C ARG A 12 9.59 -6.39 -4.83
N SER A 13 9.63 -6.07 -3.53
CA SER A 13 9.23 -4.77 -3.00
C SER A 13 10.42 -4.06 -2.36
N ALA A 14 10.61 -2.78 -2.68
CA ALA A 14 11.68 -1.95 -2.15
C ALA A 14 11.30 -1.39 -0.77
N VAL A 15 11.98 -1.85 0.28
CA VAL A 15 11.94 -1.21 1.59
C VAL A 15 12.87 0.00 1.56
N VAL A 16 12.31 1.19 1.61
CA VAL A 16 13.06 2.43 1.38
C VAL A 16 13.23 3.20 2.69
N ARG A 17 14.48 3.50 3.06
CA ARG A 17 14.75 4.42 4.17
C ARG A 17 14.87 5.84 3.67
N LEU A 18 14.13 6.76 4.27
CA LEU A 18 14.16 8.18 3.99
C LEU A 18 14.75 8.95 5.16
N ARG A 19 15.61 9.92 4.85
CA ARG A 19 16.25 10.82 5.84
C ARG A 19 16.24 12.26 5.34
N ARG A 20 16.22 13.20 6.28
CA ARG A 20 16.47 14.62 6.01
C ARG A 20 17.61 15.14 6.90
N PRO A 21 18.42 16.10 6.42
CA PRO A 21 19.37 16.81 7.29
C PRO A 21 18.65 17.52 8.45
N GLY A 22 19.28 17.55 9.63
CA GLY A 22 18.72 18.24 10.81
C GLY A 22 17.59 17.50 11.53
N SER A 23 17.39 16.22 11.24
CA SER A 23 16.41 15.36 11.91
C SER A 23 17.02 14.03 12.25
N GLU A 24 16.76 13.55 13.46
CA GLU A 24 17.17 12.20 13.88
C GLU A 24 16.09 11.16 13.54
N LEU A 25 14.82 11.58 13.44
CA LEU A 25 13.71 10.77 12.97
C LEU A 25 13.94 10.31 11.53
N GLN A 26 13.78 9.00 11.29
CA GLN A 26 13.86 8.38 9.96
C GLN A 26 12.53 7.71 9.61
N PHE A 27 12.22 7.70 8.31
CA PHE A 27 11.08 6.92 7.81
C PHE A 27 11.60 5.68 7.09
N VAL A 28 10.92 4.55 7.32
CA VAL A 28 11.16 3.29 6.61
C VAL A 28 9.86 2.91 5.91
N LEU A 29 9.80 3.11 4.61
CA LEU A 29 8.63 2.78 3.80
C LEU A 29 8.66 1.30 3.42
N PHE A 30 7.57 0.60 3.72
CA PHE A 30 7.28 -0.77 3.32
C PHE A 30 6.11 -0.78 2.35
N PRO A 31 6.35 -0.76 1.02
CA PRO A 31 5.31 -0.92 0.01
C PRO A 31 4.76 -2.34 0.06
N MET A 32 3.49 -2.48 0.45
CA MET A 32 2.86 -3.78 0.67
C MET A 32 2.04 -4.20 -0.54
N LEU A 33 2.11 -5.49 -0.86
CA LEU A 33 1.08 -6.16 -1.66
C LEU A 33 0.15 -6.90 -0.69
N HIS A 34 -1.17 -6.77 -0.89
CA HIS A 34 -2.15 -7.43 -0.01
C HIS A 34 -2.13 -8.96 -0.10
N VAL A 35 -1.51 -9.50 -1.16
CA VAL A 35 -1.27 -10.93 -1.34
C VAL A 35 0.17 -11.14 -1.76
N ALA A 36 0.87 -12.02 -1.05
CA ALA A 36 2.27 -12.36 -1.30
C ALA A 36 2.59 -13.77 -0.77
N SER A 37 3.86 -14.19 -0.88
CA SER A 37 4.34 -15.39 -0.19
C SER A 37 4.33 -15.21 1.34
N PRO A 38 4.17 -16.29 2.12
CA PRO A 38 4.31 -16.23 3.58
C PRO A 38 5.66 -15.65 4.05
N GLN A 39 6.72 -15.94 3.32
CA GLN A 39 8.09 -15.52 3.63
C GLN A 39 8.23 -14.00 3.55
N PHE A 40 7.55 -13.35 2.59
CA PHE A 40 7.51 -11.90 2.49
C PHE A 40 6.96 -11.27 3.78
N TYR A 41 5.78 -11.70 4.24
CA TYR A 41 5.17 -11.15 5.46
C TYR A 41 5.98 -11.45 6.71
N ALA A 42 6.63 -12.62 6.78
CA ALA A 42 7.55 -12.94 7.87
C ALA A 42 8.76 -11.97 7.89
N ALA A 43 9.35 -11.69 6.72
CA ALA A 43 10.49 -10.78 6.57
C ALA A 43 10.13 -9.31 6.86
N VAL A 44 8.91 -8.88 6.50
CA VAL A 44 8.37 -7.57 6.87
C VAL A 44 8.16 -7.53 8.39
N THR A 45 7.44 -8.50 8.96
CA THR A 45 7.15 -8.56 10.40
C THR A 45 8.41 -8.45 11.25
N GLU A 46 9.47 -9.17 10.87
CA GLU A 46 10.75 -9.13 11.59
C GLU A 46 11.39 -7.74 11.57
N ARG A 47 11.26 -7.00 10.46
CA ARG A 47 11.78 -5.63 10.35
C ARG A 47 10.92 -4.65 11.15
N LEU A 48 9.59 -4.80 11.12
CA LEU A 48 8.67 -3.92 11.85
C LEU A 48 8.90 -3.97 13.36
N ARG A 49 9.29 -5.12 13.92
CA ARG A 49 9.65 -5.25 15.35
C ARG A 49 10.86 -4.42 15.78
N ARG A 50 11.67 -3.96 14.82
CA ARG A 50 12.87 -3.15 15.07
C ARG A 50 12.63 -1.66 14.91
N CYS A 51 11.42 -1.26 14.53
CA CYS A 51 11.01 0.12 14.45
C CYS A 51 10.33 0.56 15.75
N ASP A 52 10.27 1.87 15.98
CA ASP A 52 9.74 2.45 17.20
C ASP A 52 8.26 2.82 17.06
N VAL A 53 7.85 3.20 15.84
CA VAL A 53 6.48 3.60 15.49
C VAL A 53 6.07 2.94 14.18
N LEU A 54 4.86 2.39 14.13
CA LEU A 54 4.24 1.85 12.94
C LEU A 54 3.08 2.76 12.51
N VAL A 55 3.16 3.29 11.29
CA VAL A 55 2.07 3.99 10.62
C VAL A 55 1.50 3.04 9.57
N VAL A 56 0.35 2.44 9.86
CA VAL A 56 -0.21 1.34 9.07
C VAL A 56 -1.48 1.73 8.34
N GLU A 57 -1.63 1.22 7.12
CA GLU A 57 -2.89 1.23 6.38
C GLU A 57 -3.92 0.31 7.05
N GLY A 58 -5.19 0.70 7.00
CA GLY A 58 -6.30 -0.18 7.34
C GLY A 58 -7.55 0.59 7.70
N VAL A 59 -8.67 0.29 7.05
CA VAL A 59 -9.97 0.88 7.39
C VAL A 59 -10.39 0.40 8.78
N SER A 60 -10.62 1.33 9.69
CA SER A 60 -11.09 1.00 11.04
C SER A 60 -12.58 0.67 11.03
N GLY A 61 -12.94 -0.54 11.50
CA GLY A 61 -14.33 -1.02 11.59
C GLY A 61 -14.73 -2.05 10.53
N ARG A 62 -15.94 -2.63 10.67
CA ARG A 62 -16.47 -3.61 9.70
C ARG A 62 -17.15 -2.86 8.54
N SER A 63 -16.68 -3.07 7.31
CA SER A 63 -17.29 -2.51 6.10
C SER A 63 -17.62 -3.62 5.11
N VAL A 64 -18.91 -3.77 4.75
CA VAL A 64 -19.36 -4.69 3.68
C VAL A 64 -18.79 -4.25 2.33
N LEU A 65 -18.67 -2.94 2.12
CA LEU A 65 -18.07 -2.35 0.92
C LEU A 65 -16.56 -2.65 0.86
N GLY A 66 -15.85 -2.43 1.97
CA GLY A 66 -14.43 -2.79 2.07
C GLY A 66 -14.21 -4.29 1.88
N TRP A 67 -15.09 -5.14 2.43
CA TRP A 67 -15.04 -6.58 2.20
C TRP A 67 -15.22 -6.95 0.72
N ALA A 68 -16.18 -6.35 0.03
CA ALA A 68 -16.44 -6.64 -1.38
C ALA A 68 -15.31 -6.17 -2.31
N VAL A 69 -14.73 -5.00 -2.05
CA VAL A 69 -13.58 -4.49 -2.81
C VAL A 69 -12.36 -5.39 -2.60
N THR A 70 -12.10 -5.78 -1.35
CA THR A 70 -10.96 -6.65 -1.00
C THR A 70 -11.14 -8.11 -1.45
N LEU A 71 -12.36 -8.54 -1.76
CA LEU A 71 -12.64 -9.88 -2.27
C LEU A 71 -11.83 -10.19 -3.53
N THR A 72 -11.61 -9.20 -4.39
CA THR A 72 -10.89 -9.33 -5.66
C THR A 72 -9.50 -9.94 -5.51
N TYR A 73 -8.79 -9.66 -4.42
CA TYR A 73 -7.49 -10.26 -4.15
C TYR A 73 -7.56 -11.42 -3.15
N ARG A 74 -8.53 -11.44 -2.22
CA ARG A 74 -8.66 -12.50 -1.21
C ARG A 74 -8.98 -13.88 -1.77
N VAL A 75 -9.45 -13.95 -3.01
CA VAL A 75 -9.65 -15.21 -3.74
C VAL A 75 -8.35 -15.85 -4.20
N MET A 76 -7.23 -15.10 -4.32
CA MET A 76 -5.97 -15.65 -4.81
C MET A 76 -5.42 -16.77 -3.89
N PRO A 77 -5.39 -16.61 -2.55
CA PRO A 77 -4.99 -17.68 -1.64
C PRO A 77 -5.95 -18.87 -1.57
N ALA A 78 -7.21 -18.70 -1.97
CA ALA A 78 -8.17 -19.82 -2.01
C ALA A 78 -7.74 -20.89 -3.02
N ASN A 79 -7.01 -20.49 -4.06
CA ASN A 79 -6.28 -21.42 -4.91
C ASN A 79 -5.00 -21.86 -4.19
N LYS A 80 -5.06 -23.03 -3.51
CA LYS A 80 -3.92 -23.59 -2.76
C LYS A 80 -2.65 -23.77 -3.60
N ARG A 81 -2.76 -23.90 -4.93
CA ARG A 81 -1.61 -24.02 -5.84
C ARG A 81 -0.85 -22.70 -6.02
N SER A 82 -1.43 -21.57 -5.60
CA SER A 82 -0.77 -20.27 -5.70
C SER A 82 0.40 -20.13 -4.73
N GLY A 83 0.34 -20.81 -3.57
CA GLY A 83 1.29 -20.63 -2.47
C GLY A 83 1.22 -19.26 -1.79
N LEU A 84 0.17 -18.49 -2.07
CA LEU A 84 0.00 -17.11 -1.60
C LEU A 84 -0.83 -17.06 -0.32
N VAL A 85 -0.62 -16.01 0.46
CA VAL A 85 -1.45 -15.67 1.62
C VAL A 85 -1.86 -14.20 1.54
N VAL A 86 -2.98 -13.86 2.16
CA VAL A 86 -3.33 -12.46 2.41
C VAL A 86 -2.43 -11.95 3.54
N ASP A 87 -2.11 -10.65 3.52
CA ASP A 87 -1.46 -9.96 4.64
C ASP A 87 -2.09 -10.40 5.99
N ASN A 88 -1.25 -11.02 6.80
CA ASN A 88 -1.59 -11.62 8.08
C ASN A 88 -0.70 -11.08 9.21
N ILE A 89 -0.05 -9.93 9.01
CA ILE A 89 0.84 -9.33 10.00
C ILE A 89 0.01 -8.87 11.21
N PRO A 90 0.32 -9.33 12.43
CA PRO A 90 -0.47 -8.99 13.60
C PRO A 90 0.04 -7.68 14.22
N TYR A 91 -0.15 -6.55 13.52
CA TYR A 91 0.43 -5.23 13.89
C TYR A 91 0.25 -4.87 15.37
N ARG A 92 -0.94 -5.11 15.94
CA ARG A 92 -1.27 -4.78 17.35
C ARG A 92 -0.49 -5.60 18.37
N SER A 93 -0.02 -6.79 18.01
CA SER A 93 0.74 -7.67 18.91
C SER A 93 2.25 -7.59 18.70
N LEU A 94 2.74 -6.66 17.88
CA LEU A 94 4.18 -6.49 17.66
C LEU A 94 4.87 -5.76 18.82
N GLY A 95 4.12 -5.14 19.74
CA GLY A 95 4.67 -4.39 20.87
C GLY A 95 5.27 -3.04 20.48
N VAL A 96 4.97 -2.55 19.27
CA VAL A 96 5.43 -1.26 18.73
C VAL A 96 4.27 -0.27 18.74
N GLU A 97 4.55 1.02 18.96
CA GLU A 97 3.54 2.08 18.91
C GLU A 97 2.84 2.06 17.54
N LEU A 98 1.50 2.06 17.53
CA LEU A 98 0.70 1.90 16.31
C LEU A 98 -0.17 3.12 16.05
N ILE A 99 0.04 3.75 14.90
CA ILE A 99 -0.76 4.85 14.38
C ILE A 99 -1.48 4.35 13.13
N ASN A 100 -2.81 4.50 13.11
CA ASN A 100 -3.64 4.18 11.96
C ASN A 100 -4.37 5.47 11.53
N PRO A 101 -3.81 6.23 10.58
CA PRO A 101 -4.38 7.51 10.14
C PRO A 101 -5.48 7.35 9.09
N ASP A 102 -5.81 6.11 8.74
CA ASP A 102 -6.71 5.77 7.66
C ASP A 102 -8.19 6.07 7.98
N VAL A 103 -9.05 5.94 6.98
CA VAL A 103 -10.48 6.22 7.09
C VAL A 103 -11.21 5.18 7.96
N THR A 104 -12.23 5.64 8.67
CA THR A 104 -13.21 4.76 9.30
C THR A 104 -14.11 4.12 8.23
N ALA A 105 -14.76 3.01 8.58
CA ALA A 105 -15.76 2.38 7.70
C ALA A 105 -16.90 3.34 7.29
N ALA A 106 -17.25 4.30 8.16
CA ALA A 106 -18.30 5.29 7.90
C ALA A 106 -17.84 6.32 6.86
N GLU A 107 -16.61 6.83 6.99
CA GLU A 107 -16.01 7.76 6.04
C GLU A 107 -15.78 7.11 4.68
N PHE A 108 -15.28 5.87 4.66
CA PHE A 108 -15.17 5.10 3.41
C PHE A 108 -16.54 4.93 2.72
N ALA A 109 -17.60 4.66 3.50
CA ALA A 109 -18.95 4.57 2.95
C ALA A 109 -19.48 5.92 2.45
N GLN A 110 -19.03 7.04 3.01
CA GLN A 110 -19.37 8.38 2.53
C GLN A 110 -18.70 8.67 1.18
N ASP A 111 -17.39 8.43 1.08
CA ASP A 111 -16.63 8.61 -0.17
C ASP A 111 -17.17 7.69 -1.27
N TRP A 112 -17.50 6.44 -0.93
CA TRP A 112 -18.16 5.52 -1.86
C TRP A 112 -19.50 6.07 -2.36
N ARG A 113 -20.31 6.69 -1.50
CA ARG A 113 -21.60 7.28 -1.92
C ARG A 113 -21.43 8.52 -2.79
N ALA A 114 -20.32 9.26 -2.65
CA ALA A 114 -20.00 10.39 -3.51
C ALA A 114 -19.68 9.95 -4.95
N MET A 115 -19.27 8.70 -5.16
CA MET A 115 -19.04 8.16 -6.50
C MET A 115 -20.35 8.10 -7.32
N PRO A 116 -20.35 8.58 -8.58
CA PRO A 116 -21.48 8.48 -9.49
C PRO A 116 -22.03 7.05 -9.57
N LEU A 117 -23.37 6.93 -9.58
CA LEU A 117 -24.06 5.63 -9.53
C LEU A 117 -23.61 4.70 -10.67
N ARG A 118 -23.35 5.24 -11.87
CA ARG A 118 -22.86 4.49 -13.03
C ARG A 118 -21.56 3.73 -12.75
N TYR A 119 -20.61 4.37 -12.06
CA TYR A 119 -19.31 3.78 -11.75
C TYR A 119 -19.42 2.77 -10.61
N ARG A 120 -20.28 3.02 -9.62
CA ARG A 120 -20.60 2.03 -8.59
C ARG A 120 -21.19 0.76 -9.19
N ILE A 121 -22.15 0.89 -10.11
CA ILE A 121 -22.74 -0.27 -10.81
C ILE A 121 -21.67 -0.99 -11.62
N LEU A 122 -20.87 -0.25 -12.40
CA LEU A 122 -19.77 -0.80 -13.18
C LEU A 122 -18.80 -1.62 -12.31
N LEU A 123 -18.39 -1.08 -11.16
CA LEU A 123 -17.51 -1.76 -10.21
C LEU A 123 -18.15 -3.06 -9.70
N TRP A 124 -19.41 -3.01 -9.27
CA TRP A 124 -20.12 -4.21 -8.81
C TRP A 124 -20.25 -5.28 -9.90
N CYS A 125 -20.46 -4.87 -11.15
CA CYS A 125 -20.44 -5.78 -12.29
C CYS A 125 -19.05 -6.36 -12.55
N ALA A 126 -17.98 -5.57 -12.36
CA ALA A 126 -16.60 -5.99 -12.62
C ALA A 126 -16.03 -6.93 -11.54
N VAL A 127 -16.38 -6.74 -10.25
CA VAL A 127 -15.86 -7.54 -9.12
C VAL A 127 -15.84 -9.05 -9.36
N PRO A 128 -16.94 -9.72 -9.79
CA PRO A 128 -16.92 -11.17 -9.99
C PRO A 128 -15.96 -11.62 -11.09
N PHE A 129 -15.84 -10.85 -12.18
CA PHE A 129 -14.92 -11.17 -13.27
C PHE A 129 -13.46 -10.98 -12.83
N VAL A 130 -13.16 -9.89 -12.13
CA VAL A 130 -11.82 -9.64 -11.57
C VAL A 130 -11.46 -10.73 -10.56
N ALA A 131 -12.38 -11.09 -9.67
CA ALA A 131 -12.16 -12.17 -8.70
C ALA A 131 -11.90 -13.52 -9.38
N ALA A 132 -12.67 -13.87 -10.41
CA ALA A 132 -12.45 -15.10 -11.18
C ALA A 132 -11.08 -15.10 -11.89
N ALA A 133 -10.72 -13.97 -12.52
CA ALA A 133 -9.41 -13.80 -13.16
C ALA A 133 -8.26 -13.93 -12.14
N GLN A 134 -8.39 -13.29 -10.97
CA GLN A 134 -7.39 -13.36 -9.90
C GLN A 134 -7.28 -14.76 -9.28
N PHE A 135 -8.39 -15.48 -9.13
CA PHE A 135 -8.37 -16.87 -8.64
C PHE A 135 -7.58 -17.81 -9.57
N LEU A 136 -7.75 -17.65 -10.89
CA LEU A 136 -7.13 -18.51 -11.91
C LEU A 136 -5.71 -18.06 -12.29
N GLY A 137 -5.48 -16.75 -12.37
CA GLY A 137 -4.28 -16.15 -12.94
C GLY A 137 -3.48 -15.24 -12.01
N GLY A 138 -3.98 -14.94 -10.80
CA GLY A 138 -3.38 -13.92 -9.93
C GLY A 138 -1.93 -14.17 -9.56
N ARG A 139 -1.50 -15.44 -9.41
CA ARG A 139 -0.06 -15.76 -9.24
C ARG A 139 0.76 -15.35 -10.45
N LYS A 140 0.27 -15.59 -11.67
CA LYS A 140 0.97 -15.21 -12.91
C LYS A 140 1.02 -13.70 -13.06
N THR A 141 -0.05 -12.99 -12.69
CA THR A 141 -0.08 -11.52 -12.65
C THR A 141 0.92 -10.97 -11.64
N LEU A 142 1.03 -11.58 -10.45
CA LEU A 142 2.10 -11.22 -9.51
C LEU A 142 3.50 -11.54 -10.02
N LEU A 143 3.64 -12.35 -11.07
CA LEU A 143 4.89 -12.66 -11.76
C LEU A 143 4.90 -12.07 -13.17
N SER A 144 4.23 -10.95 -13.39
CA SER A 144 4.27 -10.21 -14.65
C SER A 144 4.65 -8.74 -14.40
N PRO A 145 5.07 -8.01 -15.44
CA PRO A 145 5.34 -6.58 -15.34
C PRO A 145 4.12 -5.74 -14.92
N GLU A 146 2.90 -6.31 -14.95
CA GLU A 146 1.68 -5.60 -14.54
C GLU A 146 1.63 -5.27 -13.05
N VAL A 147 2.45 -5.94 -12.23
CA VAL A 147 2.57 -5.67 -10.79
C VAL A 147 3.53 -4.53 -10.46
N GLU A 148 4.31 -4.07 -11.45
CA GLU A 148 5.32 -3.04 -11.22
C GLU A 148 4.69 -1.73 -10.76
N VAL A 149 5.32 -1.10 -9.78
CA VAL A 149 4.95 0.22 -9.30
C VAL A 149 6.21 1.08 -9.35
N ASN A 150 6.08 2.24 -9.99
CA ASN A 150 7.15 3.19 -10.18
C ASN A 150 6.79 4.53 -9.53
N ASP A 151 7.81 5.24 -9.06
CA ASP A 151 7.66 6.59 -8.52
C ASP A 151 7.31 7.63 -9.61
N LEU A 152 7.63 7.34 -10.87
CA LEU A 152 7.18 8.14 -12.02
C LEU A 152 6.00 7.43 -12.70
N PRO A 153 5.04 8.20 -13.26
CA PRO A 153 3.95 7.62 -14.05
C PRO A 153 4.52 6.77 -15.19
N SER A 154 3.89 5.62 -15.43
CA SER A 154 4.10 4.87 -16.67
C SER A 154 3.32 5.51 -17.82
N ALA A 155 3.66 5.15 -19.07
CA ALA A 155 2.90 5.59 -20.24
C ALA A 155 1.41 5.18 -20.16
N ARG A 156 1.10 4.09 -19.44
CA ARG A 156 -0.28 3.67 -19.19
C ARG A 156 -0.97 4.59 -18.19
N ASP A 157 -0.28 4.99 -17.13
CA ASP A 157 -0.83 5.90 -16.13
C ASP A 157 -1.13 7.26 -16.76
N GLU A 158 -0.23 7.77 -17.60
CA GLU A 158 -0.44 9.01 -18.35
C GLU A 158 -1.63 8.93 -19.31
N LEU A 159 -1.82 7.79 -19.97
CA LEU A 159 -2.95 7.59 -20.90
C LEU A 159 -4.32 7.71 -20.22
N TYR A 160 -4.42 7.34 -18.95
CA TYR A 160 -5.66 7.33 -18.19
C TYR A 160 -5.74 8.44 -17.13
N ALA A 161 -4.75 9.33 -17.06
CA ALA A 161 -4.68 10.38 -16.04
C ALA A 161 -5.88 11.34 -16.08
N ASP A 162 -6.41 11.62 -17.28
CA ASP A 162 -7.56 12.51 -17.48
C ASP A 162 -8.90 11.74 -17.62
N ASP A 163 -8.92 10.43 -17.38
CA ASP A 163 -10.14 9.63 -17.45
C ASP A 163 -11.02 9.86 -16.21
N GLU A 164 -12.29 10.24 -16.43
CA GLU A 164 -13.24 10.57 -15.36
C GLU A 164 -13.44 9.39 -14.38
N PHE A 165 -13.41 8.15 -14.86
CA PHE A 165 -13.56 6.99 -14.00
C PHE A 165 -12.30 6.78 -13.14
N THR A 166 -11.11 6.91 -13.71
CA THR A 166 -9.83 6.87 -12.98
C THR A 166 -9.80 7.93 -11.87
N GLU A 167 -10.17 9.18 -12.16
CA GLU A 167 -10.19 10.26 -11.16
C GLU A 167 -11.12 9.94 -9.97
N HIS A 168 -12.33 9.42 -10.24
CA HIS A 168 -13.26 9.01 -9.19
C HIS A 168 -12.75 7.82 -8.38
N MET A 169 -12.08 6.87 -9.04
CA MET A 169 -11.46 5.72 -8.40
C MET A 169 -10.33 6.14 -7.47
N GLU A 170 -9.41 6.98 -7.96
CA GLU A 170 -8.30 7.52 -7.17
C GLU A 170 -8.80 8.30 -5.97
N ARG A 171 -9.78 9.20 -6.14
CA ARG A 171 -10.36 9.95 -5.02
C ARG A 171 -10.98 9.03 -3.96
N THR A 172 -11.70 8.00 -4.38
CA THR A 172 -12.46 7.13 -3.47
C THR A 172 -11.57 6.10 -2.77
N LEU A 173 -10.55 5.59 -3.45
CA LEU A 173 -9.69 4.51 -2.93
C LEU A 173 -8.34 5.00 -2.41
N GLY A 174 -7.86 6.16 -2.88
CA GLY A 174 -6.50 6.67 -2.66
C GLY A 174 -6.45 8.07 -2.03
N GLY A 175 -6.92 9.09 -2.74
CA GLY A 175 -6.59 10.51 -2.48
C GLY A 175 -6.80 10.98 -1.05
N THR A 176 -8.00 10.79 -0.48
CA THR A 176 -8.29 11.18 0.91
C THR A 176 -7.42 10.42 1.93
N ARG A 177 -7.02 9.19 1.61
CA ARG A 177 -6.21 8.33 2.50
C ARG A 177 -4.75 8.77 2.50
N ASP A 178 -4.22 9.13 1.33
CA ASP A 178 -2.87 9.68 1.20
C ASP A 178 -2.73 11.01 1.93
N GLU A 179 -3.73 11.89 1.83
CA GLU A 179 -3.73 13.17 2.55
C GLU A 179 -3.70 12.99 4.08
N ARG A 180 -4.52 12.07 4.61
CA ARG A 180 -4.55 11.76 6.04
C ARG A 180 -3.25 11.15 6.52
N LEU A 181 -2.68 10.22 5.74
CA LEU A 181 -1.37 9.67 6.03
C LEU A 181 -0.32 10.78 6.08
N LEU A 182 -0.24 11.62 5.05
CA LEU A 182 0.72 12.72 5.00
C LEU A 182 0.52 13.72 6.15
N ALA A 183 -0.72 13.96 6.60
CA ALA A 183 -1.00 14.77 7.78
C ALA A 183 -0.44 14.13 9.06
N ALA A 184 -0.65 12.83 9.26
CA ALA A 184 -0.10 12.09 10.41
C ALA A 184 1.43 12.06 10.40
N LEU A 185 2.06 11.87 9.23
CA LEU A 185 3.51 11.96 9.10
C LEU A 185 4.02 13.37 9.39
N SER A 186 3.31 14.41 8.95
CA SER A 186 3.64 15.81 9.24
C SER A 186 3.61 16.09 10.74
N GLU A 187 2.65 15.53 11.45
CA GLU A 187 2.53 15.66 12.90
C GLU A 187 3.66 14.95 13.65
N LEU A 188 4.04 13.74 13.24
CA LEU A 188 5.21 13.03 13.77
C LEU A 188 6.49 13.84 13.58
N ILE A 189 6.67 14.40 12.38
CA ILE A 189 7.82 15.26 12.08
C ILE A 189 7.83 16.49 12.98
N ARG A 190 6.68 17.15 13.16
CA ARG A 190 6.57 18.36 13.97
C ARG A 190 6.90 18.10 15.44
N THR A 191 6.52 16.95 15.96
CA THR A 191 6.60 16.62 17.38
C THR A 191 7.85 15.83 17.78
N ARG A 192 8.38 14.99 16.87
CA ARG A 192 9.42 13.99 17.19
C ARG A 192 10.65 14.05 16.28
N ALA A 193 10.83 15.10 15.45
CA ALA A 193 11.97 15.16 14.52
C ALA A 193 13.36 15.06 15.18
N ALA A 194 13.50 15.52 16.42
CA ALA A 194 14.74 15.46 17.18
C ALA A 194 14.96 14.11 17.90
N GLU A 195 13.99 13.20 17.85
CA GLU A 195 14.12 11.88 18.45
C GLU A 195 14.78 10.90 17.46
N PRO A 196 15.73 10.06 17.90
CA PRO A 196 16.39 9.07 17.05
C PRO A 196 15.52 7.83 16.87
N ILE A 197 14.34 8.00 16.27
CA ILE A 197 13.35 6.94 16.05
C ILE A 197 13.23 6.54 14.59
N ASP A 198 12.98 5.26 14.36
CA ASP A 198 12.61 4.69 13.06
C ASP A 198 11.08 4.52 12.99
N VAL A 199 10.45 5.31 12.12
CA VAL A 199 9.01 5.24 11.84
C VAL A 199 8.77 4.38 10.60
N ALA A 200 8.18 3.20 10.77
CA ALA A 200 7.76 2.36 9.66
C ALA A 200 6.45 2.85 9.05
N ILE A 201 6.42 3.06 7.74
CA ILE A 201 5.21 3.36 6.97
C ILE A 201 4.84 2.08 6.22
N VAL A 202 3.74 1.43 6.61
CA VAL A 202 3.31 0.14 6.05
C VAL A 202 2.01 0.33 5.31
N TYR A 203 2.12 0.54 3.99
CA TYR A 203 1.01 0.92 3.12
C TYR A 203 1.05 0.15 1.80
N GLY A 204 -0.11 -0.04 1.19
CA GLY A 204 -0.26 -0.63 -0.13
C GLY A 204 0.66 0.07 -1.14
N ALA A 205 1.31 -0.72 -1.99
CA ALA A 205 2.35 -0.21 -2.89
C ALA A 205 1.86 0.92 -3.82
N GLY A 206 0.58 0.94 -4.18
CA GLY A 206 -0.02 2.03 -4.97
C GLY A 206 0.05 3.41 -4.30
N HIS A 207 0.13 3.47 -2.97
CA HIS A 207 0.25 4.73 -2.21
C HIS A 207 1.71 5.23 -2.10
N ALA A 208 2.69 4.34 -2.35
CA ALA A 208 4.09 4.66 -2.15
C ALA A 208 4.59 5.88 -2.94
N PRO A 209 4.23 6.09 -4.23
CA PRO A 209 4.61 7.32 -4.94
C PRO A 209 4.13 8.59 -4.24
N ALA A 210 2.87 8.64 -3.80
CA ALA A 210 2.32 9.80 -3.10
C ALA A 210 3.02 10.07 -1.76
N ILE A 211 3.35 9.00 -1.02
CA ILE A 211 4.09 9.08 0.25
C ILE A 211 5.50 9.63 0.02
N LEU A 212 6.22 9.08 -0.95
CA LEU A 212 7.60 9.50 -1.26
C LEU A 212 7.65 10.96 -1.70
N ARG A 213 6.80 11.37 -2.64
CA ARG A 213 6.69 12.76 -3.09
C ARG A 213 6.27 13.68 -1.95
N GLY A 214 5.28 13.29 -1.15
CA GLY A 214 4.83 14.09 -0.01
C GLY A 214 5.92 14.30 1.05
N LEU A 215 6.69 13.26 1.38
CA LEU A 215 7.82 13.36 2.31
C LEU A 215 8.98 14.19 1.74
N LEU A 216 9.23 14.09 0.44
CA LEU A 216 10.25 14.85 -0.25
C LEU A 216 9.88 16.34 -0.35
N ASP A 217 8.75 16.64 -0.98
CA ASP A 217 8.37 17.99 -1.39
C ASP A 217 7.92 18.83 -0.20
N ARG A 218 7.23 18.24 0.79
CA ARG A 218 6.72 18.97 1.96
C ARG A 218 7.73 19.06 3.10
N HIS A 219 8.59 18.04 3.26
CA HIS A 219 9.40 17.87 4.47
C HIS A 219 10.90 17.65 4.23
N GLY A 220 11.34 17.53 2.97
CA GLY A 220 12.75 17.39 2.59
C GLY A 220 13.36 16.01 2.87
N TYR A 221 12.54 14.99 3.18
CA TYR A 221 12.99 13.62 3.38
C TYR A 221 13.31 12.96 2.03
N ARG A 222 14.55 12.49 1.88
CA ARG A 222 15.03 11.87 0.64
C ARG A 222 15.30 10.38 0.85
N PRO A 223 14.97 9.51 -0.13
CA PRO A 223 15.46 8.14 -0.14
C PRO A 223 16.98 8.09 0.00
N ARG A 224 17.49 7.24 0.90
CA ARG A 224 18.94 7.06 1.14
C ARG A 224 19.39 5.64 0.87
N THR A 225 18.60 4.67 1.27
CA THR A 225 18.88 3.25 1.05
C THR A 225 17.59 2.54 0.64
N GLY A 226 17.72 1.51 -0.18
CA GLY A 226 16.64 0.61 -0.55
C GLY A 226 17.10 -0.83 -0.38
N GLU A 227 16.29 -1.65 0.29
CA GLU A 227 16.49 -3.09 0.39
C GLU A 227 15.35 -3.81 -0.32
N TRP A 228 15.67 -4.81 -1.12
CA TRP A 228 14.64 -5.61 -1.80
C TRP A 228 14.15 -6.75 -0.91
N LEU A 229 12.84 -6.87 -0.77
CA LEU A 229 12.17 -8.04 -0.21
C LEU A 229 11.47 -8.81 -1.31
N THR A 230 11.73 -10.11 -1.39
CA THR A 230 11.02 -11.00 -2.32
C THR A 230 9.58 -11.14 -1.88
N VAL A 231 8.66 -10.66 -2.71
CA VAL A 231 7.21 -10.83 -2.56
C VAL A 231 6.85 -12.26 -2.95
N LEU A 232 7.36 -12.69 -4.10
CA LEU A 232 7.07 -13.98 -4.71
C LEU A 232 8.21 -14.40 -5.63
N GLU A 233 8.70 -15.62 -5.47
CA GLU A 233 9.68 -16.23 -6.37
C GLU A 233 9.00 -16.73 -7.67
N ALA A 234 9.74 -16.67 -8.78
CA ALA A 234 9.31 -17.16 -10.10
C ALA A 234 8.92 -18.65 -10.09
#